data_AF-A0A2B7Y4V2-F1
#
_entry.id   AF-A0A2B7Y4V2-F1
#
_cell.length_a   1.000
_cell.length_b   1.000
_cell.length_c   1.000
_cell.angle_alpha   90.00
_cell.angle_beta   90.00
_cell.angle_gamma   90.00
#
_symmetry.space_group_name_H-M   'P 1'
#
loop_
_entity.id
_entity.type
_entity.pdbx_description
1 polymer ?
#
loop_
_entity_poly.entity_id
_entity_poly.type
_entity_poly.pdbx_seq_one_letter_code
_entity_poly.pdbx_strand_id
1 'polypeptide(L)'
;MNERQVLSHRPSYINAILIQSRGRPEVQACIACRSGPGLHPFPECRRLPGHFGGACGNCKWRDHASRCSVRDDEDVVEVIDVLDSDNEGGNGGPRVITDGSTPASALLVRAGRLGSLCTTPRQGLHLYVGV
;
A
#
# COMPACT_ATOMS: atom_id res chain seq x y z
N MET A 1 -14.92 -16.33 -9.65
CA MET A 1 -15.51 -15.15 -10.33
C MET A 1 -16.39 -15.66 -11.47
N ASN A 2 -17.57 -15.09 -11.71
CA ASN A 2 -18.48 -15.49 -12.80
C ASN A 2 -18.61 -14.36 -13.84
N GLU A 3 -18.59 -14.71 -15.13
CA GLU A 3 -18.75 -13.79 -16.28
C GLU A 3 -20.00 -12.92 -16.17
N ARG A 4 -21.15 -13.49 -15.78
CA ARG A 4 -22.40 -12.72 -15.61
C ARG A 4 -22.27 -11.59 -14.60
N GLN A 5 -21.45 -11.77 -13.56
CA GLN A 5 -21.21 -10.71 -12.58
C GLN A 5 -20.40 -9.58 -13.21
N VAL A 6 -19.36 -9.90 -13.98
CA VAL A 6 -18.53 -8.89 -14.67
C VAL A 6 -19.38 -8.08 -15.66
N LEU A 7 -20.17 -8.77 -16.49
CA LEU A 7 -21.03 -8.14 -17.50
C LEU A 7 -22.19 -7.31 -16.92
N SER A 8 -22.56 -7.52 -15.66
CA SER A 8 -23.58 -6.69 -14.99
C SER A 8 -23.14 -5.23 -14.79
N HIS A 9 -21.84 -4.94 -14.93
CA HIS A 9 -21.25 -3.61 -14.73
C HIS A 9 -21.59 -2.97 -13.38
N ARG A 10 -21.97 -3.77 -12.36
CA ARG A 10 -22.23 -3.23 -11.03
C ARG A 10 -20.97 -2.54 -10.50
N PRO A 11 -21.07 -1.31 -9.97
CA PRO A 11 -19.89 -0.56 -9.51
C PRO A 11 -19.01 -1.33 -8.52
N SER A 12 -19.60 -2.19 -7.69
CA SER A 12 -18.87 -3.06 -6.75
C SER A 12 -17.86 -3.97 -7.46
N TYR A 13 -18.24 -4.55 -8.61
CA TYR A 13 -17.40 -5.47 -9.37
C TYR A 13 -16.33 -4.74 -10.17
N ILE A 14 -16.69 -3.64 -10.83
CA ILE A 14 -15.74 -2.80 -11.56
C ILE A 14 -14.67 -2.27 -10.59
N ASN A 15 -15.07 -1.70 -9.46
CA ASN A 15 -14.14 -1.18 -8.46
C ASN A 15 -13.24 -2.28 -7.89
N ALA A 16 -13.79 -3.47 -7.63
CA ALA A 16 -13.01 -4.60 -7.18
C ALA A 16 -11.96 -5.04 -8.21
N ILE A 17 -12.30 -5.08 -9.50
CA ILE A 17 -11.34 -5.36 -10.58
C ILE A 17 -10.25 -4.28 -10.61
N LEU A 18 -10.61 -3.00 -10.53
CA LEU A 18 -9.65 -1.90 -10.51
C LEU A 18 -8.67 -2.00 -9.33
N ILE A 19 -9.17 -2.31 -8.13
CA ILE A 19 -8.34 -2.53 -6.94
C ILE A 19 -7.38 -3.70 -7.16
N GLN A 20 -7.84 -4.80 -7.76
CA GLN A 20 -6.97 -5.96 -7.96
C GLN A 20 -5.97 -5.78 -9.08
N SER A 21 -6.26 -4.95 -10.09
CA SER A 21 -5.33 -4.65 -11.17
C SER A 21 -4.25 -3.66 -10.76
N ARG A 22 -4.57 -2.67 -9.91
CA ARG A 22 -3.66 -1.55 -9.58
C ARG A 22 -3.21 -1.48 -8.12
N GLY A 23 -3.91 -2.16 -7.22
CA GLY A 23 -3.64 -2.10 -5.80
C GLY A 23 -2.37 -2.83 -5.38
N ARG A 24 -1.94 -2.67 -4.13
CA ARG A 24 -0.87 -3.47 -3.52
C ARG A 24 -1.45 -4.61 -2.68
N PRO A 25 -0.81 -5.80 -2.65
CA PRO A 25 -1.20 -6.85 -1.71
C PRO A 25 -0.96 -6.36 -0.26
N GLU A 26 -1.89 -6.67 0.63
CA GLU A 26 -1.70 -6.39 2.05
C GLU A 26 -0.78 -7.42 2.71
N VAL A 27 0.12 -6.94 3.57
CA VAL A 27 1.04 -7.80 4.36
C VAL A 27 0.25 -8.80 5.19
N GLN A 28 -0.86 -8.33 5.78
CA GLN A 28 -1.84 -9.16 6.45
C GLN A 28 -3.21 -9.00 5.77
N ALA A 29 -3.69 -10.06 5.14
CA ALA A 29 -5.03 -10.08 4.56
C ALA A 29 -6.09 -9.72 5.61
N CYS A 30 -7.18 -9.06 5.20
CA CYS A 30 -8.25 -8.68 6.13
C CYS A 30 -8.94 -9.89 6.77
N ILE A 31 -9.62 -9.70 7.91
CA ILE A 31 -10.30 -10.79 8.66
C ILE A 31 -11.18 -11.63 7.72
N ALA A 32 -12.00 -10.98 6.89
CA ALA A 32 -12.89 -11.66 5.96
C ALA A 32 -12.13 -12.51 4.92
N CYS A 33 -10.98 -12.03 4.43
CA CYS A 33 -10.14 -12.75 3.48
C CYS A 33 -9.39 -13.93 4.11
N ARG A 34 -9.03 -13.82 5.40
CA ARG A 34 -8.36 -14.90 6.15
C ARG A 34 -9.30 -16.04 6.52
N SER A 35 -10.56 -15.74 6.81
CA SER A 35 -11.55 -16.72 7.25
C SER A 35 -12.14 -17.60 6.13
N GLY A 36 -11.86 -17.30 4.86
CA GLY A 36 -12.45 -18.02 3.73
C GLY A 36 -11.55 -18.12 2.48
N PRO A 37 -10.30 -18.61 2.61
CA PRO A 37 -9.44 -18.80 1.45
C PRO A 37 -10.13 -19.67 0.39
N GLY A 38 -10.14 -19.21 -0.87
CA GLY A 38 -10.81 -19.87 -1.99
C GLY A 38 -12.30 -19.53 -2.19
N LEU A 39 -12.96 -18.89 -1.23
CA LEU A 39 -14.36 -18.42 -1.38
C LEU A 39 -14.47 -17.03 -2.02
N HIS A 40 -13.33 -16.44 -2.35
CA HIS A 40 -13.22 -15.09 -2.85
C HIS A 40 -12.91 -15.08 -4.34
N PRO A 41 -13.43 -14.09 -5.09
CA PRO A 41 -13.20 -14.00 -6.53
C PRO A 41 -11.74 -13.75 -6.89
N PHE A 42 -10.93 -13.22 -5.96
CA PHE A 42 -9.51 -12.96 -6.17
C PHE A 42 -8.64 -13.67 -5.14
N PRO A 43 -7.47 -14.20 -5.55
CA PRO A 43 -6.59 -14.98 -4.68
C PRO A 43 -5.91 -14.12 -3.61
N GLU A 44 -5.62 -12.85 -3.92
CA GLU A 44 -4.90 -11.95 -3.03
C GLU A 44 -5.81 -10.88 -2.43
N CYS A 45 -5.57 -10.55 -1.16
CA CYS A 45 -6.19 -9.40 -0.51
C CYS A 45 -5.43 -8.11 -0.90
N ARG A 46 -5.71 -7.55 -2.09
CA ARG A 46 -5.11 -6.27 -2.52
C ARG A 46 -6.00 -5.09 -2.17
N ARG A 47 -5.36 -3.93 -2.02
CA ARG A 47 -5.97 -2.64 -1.77
C ARG A 47 -5.36 -1.56 -2.63
N LEU A 48 -6.14 -0.52 -2.91
CA LEU A 48 -5.67 0.68 -3.56
C LEU A 48 -5.80 1.85 -2.57
N PRO A 49 -4.73 2.19 -1.82
CA PRO A 49 -4.79 3.25 -0.81
C PRO A 49 -5.19 4.60 -1.40
N GLY A 50 -5.94 5.40 -0.63
CA GLY A 50 -6.49 6.68 -1.06
C GLY A 50 -7.73 6.55 -1.95
N HIS A 51 -8.17 5.33 -2.27
CA HIS A 51 -9.30 5.08 -3.15
C HIS A 51 -10.32 4.12 -2.53
N PHE A 52 -11.57 4.24 -2.98
CA PHE A 52 -12.66 3.30 -2.66
C PHE A 52 -12.94 3.06 -1.16
N GLY A 53 -12.49 3.98 -0.29
CA GLY A 53 -12.61 3.91 1.17
C GLY A 53 -11.58 2.98 1.83
N GLY A 54 -10.44 2.73 1.17
CA GLY A 54 -9.36 1.88 1.68
C GLY A 54 -9.70 0.39 1.75
N ALA A 55 -10.87 -0.04 1.28
CA ALA A 55 -11.27 -1.45 1.37
C ALA A 55 -10.52 -2.32 0.35
N CYS A 56 -10.35 -3.61 0.67
CA CYS A 56 -9.77 -4.57 -0.27
C CYS A 56 -10.75 -4.97 -1.39
N GLY A 57 -10.20 -5.46 -2.52
CA GLY A 57 -11.00 -5.85 -3.69
C GLY A 57 -12.02 -6.95 -3.39
N ASN A 58 -11.67 -7.93 -2.57
CA ASN A 58 -12.57 -9.03 -2.18
C ASN A 58 -13.78 -8.55 -1.36
N CYS A 59 -13.57 -7.61 -0.42
CA CYS A 59 -14.66 -6.97 0.31
C CYS A 59 -15.50 -6.07 -0.60
N LYS A 60 -14.85 -5.34 -1.52
CA LYS A 60 -15.55 -4.48 -2.48
C LYS A 60 -16.45 -5.26 -3.42
N TRP A 61 -16.01 -6.43 -3.90
CA TRP A 61 -16.80 -7.29 -4.79
C TRP A 61 -18.16 -7.67 -4.20
N ARG A 62 -18.17 -8.04 -2.92
CA ARG A 62 -19.39 -8.41 -2.17
C ARG A 62 -20.19 -7.21 -1.68
N ASP A 63 -19.73 -5.99 -1.98
CA ASP A 63 -20.28 -4.74 -1.44
C ASP A 63 -20.23 -4.66 0.10
N HIS A 64 -19.23 -5.32 0.67
CA HIS A 64 -18.96 -5.37 2.11
C HIS A 64 -17.77 -4.50 2.50
N ALA A 65 -17.50 -3.43 1.74
CA ALA A 65 -16.35 -2.55 1.95
C ALA A 65 -16.32 -1.95 3.37
N SER A 66 -17.50 -1.59 3.92
CA SER A 66 -17.63 -1.09 5.29
C SER A 66 -17.22 -2.10 6.36
N ARG A 67 -17.29 -3.40 6.08
CA ARG A 67 -16.90 -4.50 6.98
C ARG A 67 -15.45 -4.94 6.79
N CYS A 68 -14.71 -4.30 5.89
CA CYS A 68 -13.31 -4.60 5.65
C CYS A 68 -12.48 -4.16 6.86
N SER A 69 -11.70 -5.08 7.43
CA SER A 69 -10.86 -4.81 8.60
C SER A 69 -9.54 -4.13 8.26
N VAL A 70 -9.26 -3.90 6.99
CA VAL A 70 -8.10 -3.15 6.51
C VAL A 70 -8.61 -1.82 5.96
N ARG A 71 -8.07 -0.70 6.44
CA ARG A 71 -8.39 0.65 5.95
C ARG A 71 -7.12 1.48 5.76
N ASP A 72 -7.23 2.57 5.01
CA ASP A 72 -6.08 3.45 4.88
C ASP A 72 -5.80 3.94 6.29
N ASP A 73 -4.63 3.57 6.80
CA ASP A 73 -4.11 4.25 7.96
C ASP A 73 -3.85 5.67 7.46
N GLU A 74 -4.28 6.67 8.23
CA GLU A 74 -3.77 8.02 8.05
C GLU A 74 -2.29 7.91 8.43
N ASP A 75 -1.45 7.51 7.47
CA ASP A 75 0.00 7.46 7.61
C ASP A 75 0.42 8.91 7.91
N VAL A 76 0.48 9.25 9.20
CA VAL A 76 1.07 10.48 9.69
C VAL A 76 2.53 10.37 9.28
N VAL A 77 2.86 10.98 8.14
CA VAL A 77 4.24 11.17 7.74
C VAL A 77 4.83 12.05 8.82
N GLU A 78 5.57 11.47 9.77
CA GLU A 78 6.45 12.24 10.63
C GLU A 78 7.49 12.88 9.72
N VAL A 79 7.20 14.10 9.28
CA VAL A 79 8.17 14.97 8.63
C VAL A 79 9.15 15.34 9.73
N ILE A 80 10.25 14.59 9.81
CA ILE A 80 11.38 14.99 10.64
C ILE A 80 12.03 16.14 9.87
N ASP A 81 11.69 17.37 10.23
CA ASP A 81 12.44 18.54 9.79
C ASP A 81 13.87 18.36 10.31
N VAL A 82 14.80 18.04 9.40
CA VAL A 82 16.23 18.08 9.71
C VAL A 82 16.58 19.56 9.81
N LEU A 83 16.46 20.12 11.00
CA LEU A 83 17.06 21.41 11.32
C LEU A 83 18.57 21.22 11.19
N ASP A 84 19.14 21.70 10.08
CA ASP A 84 20.58 21.85 9.96
C ASP A 84 21.03 22.74 11.13
N SER A 85 21.76 22.13 12.07
CA SER A 85 22.33 22.82 13.22
C SER A 85 23.64 23.48 12.83
N ASP A 86 23.58 24.68 12.27
CA ASP A 86 24.62 25.70 12.48
C ASP A 86 24.27 26.51 13.73
N ASN A 87 24.84 26.05 14.84
CA ASN A 87 24.77 26.67 16.16
C ASN A 87 25.16 28.15 16.14
N GLU A 88 24.21 29.08 16.29
CA GLU A 88 24.36 30.31 17.08
C GLU A 88 23.02 30.71 17.73
N GLY A 89 23.06 31.00 19.03
CA GLY A 89 21.89 31.14 19.89
C GLY A 89 21.00 32.35 19.60
N GLY A 90 19.69 32.17 19.78
CA GLY A 90 18.73 33.27 19.74
C GLY A 90 17.30 32.83 20.07
N ASN A 91 16.79 33.29 21.22
CA ASN A 91 15.42 33.14 21.67
C ASN A 91 14.40 33.77 20.68
N GLY A 92 13.45 33.01 20.15
CA GLY A 92 12.38 33.55 19.31
C GLY A 92 11.27 32.52 19.07
N GLY A 93 10.08 32.80 19.61
CA GLY A 93 8.91 31.91 19.57
C GLY A 93 8.33 31.63 18.16
N PRO A 94 7.25 30.84 18.07
CA PRO A 94 6.77 30.29 16.80
C PRO A 94 6.22 31.39 15.90
N ARG A 95 6.85 31.58 14.73
CA ARG A 95 6.32 32.41 13.65
C ARG A 95 5.62 31.50 12.64
N VAL A 96 4.32 31.69 12.52
CA VAL A 96 3.52 31.24 11.38
C VAL A 96 4.06 31.96 10.14
N ILE A 97 4.58 31.22 9.17
CA ILE A 97 4.96 31.76 7.86
C ILE A 97 4.01 31.18 6.83
N THR A 98 3.23 32.09 6.25
CA THR A 98 2.41 31.85 5.08
C THR A 98 3.30 31.86 3.83
N ASP A 99 2.81 31.19 2.78
CA ASP A 99 3.15 31.43 1.37
C ASP A 99 4.45 30.83 0.81
N GLY A 100 4.25 29.71 0.10
CA GLY A 100 4.81 29.39 -1.21
C GLY A 100 6.26 29.77 -1.51
N SER A 101 7.14 28.77 -1.54
CA SER A 101 8.14 28.59 -2.60
C SER A 101 8.85 27.25 -2.40
N THR A 102 8.82 26.41 -3.41
CA THR A 102 9.53 25.14 -3.49
C THR A 102 11.04 25.35 -3.37
N PRO A 103 11.75 24.72 -2.40
CA PRO A 103 13.14 24.36 -2.59
C PRO A 103 13.18 22.90 -3.08
N ALA A 104 13.98 22.66 -4.11
CA ALA A 104 14.28 21.33 -4.58
C ALA A 104 15.12 20.59 -3.54
N SER A 105 14.47 20.01 -2.53
CA SER A 105 15.11 19.14 -1.55
C SER A 105 15.02 17.70 -2.05
N ALA A 106 16.16 17.07 -2.28
CA ALA A 106 16.26 15.68 -2.72
C ALA A 106 15.57 14.77 -1.69
N LEU A 107 14.47 14.14 -2.10
CA LEU A 107 13.73 13.19 -1.29
C LEU A 107 14.49 11.86 -1.27
N LEU A 108 15.28 11.61 -0.23
CA LEU A 108 15.94 10.34 -0.02
C LEU A 108 14.96 9.39 0.67
N VAL A 109 14.22 8.61 -0.12
CA VAL A 109 13.36 7.54 0.40
C VAL A 109 14.24 6.44 0.97
N ARG A 110 14.47 6.49 2.28
CA ARG A 110 15.10 5.37 2.99
C ARG A 110 14.03 4.31 3.21
N ALA A 111 14.05 3.27 2.38
CA ALA A 111 13.23 2.08 2.60
C ALA A 111 13.67 1.41 3.92
N GLY A 112 12.97 1.73 5.01
CA GLY A 112 13.13 1.09 6.31
C GLY A 112 12.69 -0.36 6.24
N ARG A 113 13.64 -1.27 6.11
CA ARG A 113 13.45 -2.70 6.37
C ARG A 113 13.20 -2.90 7.86
N LEU A 114 12.11 -3.56 8.21
CA LEU A 114 12.02 -4.45 9.37
C LEU A 114 10.97 -5.52 9.08
N GLY A 115 11.43 -6.72 8.73
CA GLY A 115 10.56 -7.85 8.42
C GLY A 115 11.31 -9.04 7.81
N SER A 116 11.95 -9.82 8.69
CA SER A 116 12.27 -11.25 8.59
C SER A 116 12.93 -11.80 7.30
N LEU A 117 14.16 -12.29 7.42
CA LEU A 117 14.80 -13.12 6.40
C LEU A 117 13.98 -14.41 6.17
N CYS A 118 13.28 -14.48 5.05
CA CYS A 118 12.94 -15.77 4.44
C CYS A 118 14.15 -16.24 3.60
N THR A 119 14.90 -17.18 4.16
CA THR A 119 15.98 -17.89 3.49
C THR A 119 15.43 -18.67 2.29
N THR A 120 15.71 -18.20 1.07
CA THR A 120 15.52 -18.99 -0.15
C THR A 120 16.81 -19.74 -0.49
N PRO A 121 16.81 -21.08 -0.68
CA PRO A 121 17.98 -21.79 -1.16
C PRO A 121 18.23 -21.44 -2.63
N ARG A 122 19.41 -20.85 -2.89
CA ARG A 122 19.96 -20.59 -4.21
C ARG A 122 20.36 -21.94 -4.84
N GLN A 123 19.53 -22.50 -5.72
CA GLN A 123 19.99 -23.55 -6.64
C GLN A 123 20.69 -22.87 -7.81
N GLY A 124 22.00 -23.02 -7.88
CA GLY A 124 22.82 -22.58 -9.01
C GLY A 124 22.61 -23.50 -10.21
N LEU A 125 22.13 -22.94 -11.32
CA LEU A 125 22.29 -23.55 -12.64
C LEU A 125 23.67 -23.18 -13.18
N HIS A 126 24.55 -24.17 -13.21
CA HIS A 126 25.78 -24.18 -14.00
C HIS A 126 25.40 -24.31 -15.48
N LEU A 127 25.62 -23.26 -16.28
CA LEU A 127 25.69 -23.36 -17.73
C LEU A 127 27.14 -23.66 -18.12
N TYR A 128 27.40 -24.90 -18.53
CA TYR A 128 28.63 -25.27 -19.23
C TYR A 128 28.52 -24.80 -20.69
N VAL A 129 29.44 -23.95 -21.13
CA VAL A 129 29.67 -23.69 -22.56
C VAL A 129 30.85 -24.57 -22.97
N GLY A 130 30.56 -25.62 -23.75
CA GLY A 130 31.58 -26.46 -24.38
C GLY A 130 32.33 -25.68 -25.46
N VAL A 131 33.64 -25.90 -25.50
CA VAL A 131 34.59 -25.39 -26.49
C VAL A 131 34.44 -26.16 -27.80
#